data_AF-A0A520SIF6-F1
#
_entry.id   AF-A0A520SIF6-F1
#
_cell.length_a   1.000
_cell.length_b   1.000
_cell.length_c   1.000
_cell.angle_alpha   90.00
_cell.angle_beta   90.00
_cell.angle_gamma   90.00
#
_symmetry.space_group_name_H-M   'P 1'
#
loop_
_entity.id
_entity.type
_entity.pdbx_description
1 polymer ?
#
loop_
_entity_poly.entity_id
_entity_poly.type
_entity_poly.pdbx_seq_one_letter_code
_entity_poly.pdbx_strand_id
1 'polypeptide(L)'
;MVFQRQVNATMAWMLCLYPQTLIAADPHPLIDPPLCFNHLGETVEYITRSASQGQVAAGMANRDSDGRPIIVRMNYDKADPAFQRFVDFHECAHHQVGHVDQPHPPRNSFDHLMNESIADCVAILRIREEANHTYSQVIEELSEAMSLVGFPKISTASRLSNVENCYRKDRSSDAFIADVIAEYEKR
;
A
#
# COMPACT_ATOMS: atom_id res chain seq x y z
N MET A 1 -62.11 10.06 -57.51
CA MET A 1 -61.74 11.07 -56.48
C MET A 1 -62.57 10.72 -55.23
N VAL A 2 -62.08 10.35 -54.06
CA VAL A 2 -60.74 10.25 -53.45
C VAL A 2 -60.82 9.12 -52.42
N PHE A 3 -59.78 8.28 -52.38
CA PHE A 3 -59.48 7.27 -51.38
C PHE A 3 -58.92 7.95 -50.10
N GLN A 4 -59.26 7.49 -48.90
CA GLN A 4 -58.30 7.21 -47.79
C GLN A 4 -59.07 6.97 -46.47
N ARG A 5 -59.17 5.73 -45.95
CA ARG A 5 -58.16 4.82 -45.37
C ARG A 5 -58.03 5.06 -43.85
N GLN A 6 -58.64 4.15 -43.09
CA GLN A 6 -58.46 3.95 -41.66
C GLN A 6 -56.97 3.77 -41.34
N VAL A 7 -56.49 4.48 -40.31
CA VAL A 7 -55.13 4.32 -39.79
C VAL A 7 -55.22 3.43 -38.55
N ASN A 8 -54.85 2.16 -38.71
CA ASN A 8 -54.57 1.28 -37.59
C ASN A 8 -53.22 1.67 -36.98
N ALA A 9 -53.22 2.17 -35.75
CA ALA A 9 -52.01 2.39 -34.98
C ALA A 9 -51.58 1.07 -34.31
N THR A 10 -50.76 0.27 -35.01
CA THR A 10 -50.00 -0.81 -34.37
C THR A 10 -48.88 -0.21 -33.54
N MET A 11 -49.07 -0.23 -32.22
CA MET A 11 -48.11 0.19 -31.21
C MET A 11 -47.01 -0.88 -31.12
N ALA A 12 -45.89 -0.67 -31.83
CA ALA A 12 -44.72 -1.53 -31.78
C ALA A 12 -43.97 -1.26 -30.46
N TRP A 13 -44.04 -2.22 -29.54
CA TRP A 13 -43.22 -2.25 -28.34
C TRP A 13 -41.77 -2.58 -28.74
N MET A 14 -40.95 -1.57 -28.96
CA MET A 14 -39.49 -1.72 -28.98
C MET A 14 -39.03 -2.01 -27.56
N LEU A 15 -38.85 -3.30 -27.25
CA LEU A 15 -38.01 -3.76 -26.15
C LEU A 15 -36.57 -3.33 -26.46
N CYS A 16 -36.16 -2.17 -25.94
CA CYS A 16 -34.76 -1.79 -25.85
C CYS A 16 -34.05 -2.82 -24.97
N LEU A 17 -33.48 -3.85 -25.60
CA LEU A 17 -32.46 -4.70 -25.01
C LEU A 17 -31.23 -3.82 -24.73
N TYR A 18 -31.19 -3.22 -23.54
CA TYR A 18 -29.97 -2.62 -23.03
C TYR A 18 -28.95 -3.73 -22.79
N PRO A 19 -27.77 -3.71 -23.45
CA PRO A 19 -26.69 -4.58 -23.03
C PRO A 19 -26.26 -4.13 -21.63
N GLN A 20 -26.51 -4.98 -20.64
CA GLN A 20 -25.87 -4.87 -19.34
C GLN A 20 -24.39 -5.19 -19.55
N THR A 21 -23.58 -4.19 -19.85
CA THR A 21 -22.13 -4.32 -19.75
C THR A 21 -21.80 -4.50 -18.28
N LEU A 22 -21.62 -5.76 -17.85
CA LEU A 22 -20.94 -6.10 -16.61
C LEU A 22 -19.52 -5.54 -16.71
N ILE A 23 -19.31 -4.36 -16.15
CA ILE A 23 -17.97 -3.86 -15.87
C ILE A 23 -17.42 -4.80 -14.80
N ALA A 24 -16.46 -5.65 -15.15
CA ALA A 24 -15.72 -6.42 -14.17
C ALA A 24 -15.13 -5.44 -13.15
N ALA A 25 -15.36 -5.67 -11.86
CA ALA A 25 -14.74 -4.88 -10.82
C ALA A 25 -13.22 -4.92 -11.01
N ASP A 26 -12.56 -3.78 -10.89
CA ASP A 26 -11.10 -3.72 -10.89
C ASP A 26 -10.59 -4.63 -9.76
N PRO A 27 -9.78 -5.67 -10.07
CA PRO A 27 -9.26 -6.57 -9.03
C PRO A 27 -8.30 -5.86 -8.07
N HIS A 28 -7.75 -4.69 -8.44
CA HIS A 28 -6.77 -3.95 -7.66
C HIS A 28 -7.16 -2.48 -7.51
N PRO A 29 -8.31 -2.18 -6.86
CA PRO A 29 -8.74 -0.81 -6.69
C PRO A 29 -7.68 -0.05 -5.86
N LEU A 30 -7.30 1.14 -6.33
CA LEU A 30 -6.41 2.03 -5.60
C LEU A 30 -7.08 2.47 -4.29
N ILE A 31 -6.46 2.17 -3.15
CA ILE A 31 -7.01 2.54 -1.84
C ILE A 31 -6.53 3.92 -1.37
N ASP A 32 -7.39 4.59 -0.59
CA ASP A 32 -7.04 5.85 0.05
C ASP A 32 -5.89 5.67 1.06
N PRO A 33 -4.95 6.62 1.12
CA PRO A 33 -3.90 6.60 2.12
C PRO A 33 -4.39 6.60 3.56
N PRO A 34 -3.63 5.94 4.47
CA PRO A 34 -3.83 6.19 5.89
C PRO A 34 -3.31 7.58 6.25
N LEU A 35 -3.70 8.08 7.41
CA LEU A 35 -3.00 9.20 8.02
C LEU A 35 -1.59 8.78 8.42
N CYS A 36 -0.64 9.68 8.19
CA CYS A 36 0.76 9.49 8.54
C CYS A 36 1.35 10.81 9.04
N PHE A 37 2.03 10.73 10.17
CA PHE A 37 2.81 11.83 10.75
C PHE A 37 4.22 11.32 11.01
N ASN A 38 5.23 12.14 10.76
CA ASN A 38 6.61 11.77 11.10
C ASN A 38 6.88 11.93 12.61
N HIS A 39 8.09 11.58 13.02
CA HIS A 39 8.52 11.67 14.43
C HIS A 39 8.48 13.09 15.02
N LEU A 40 8.40 14.14 14.19
CA LEU A 40 8.29 15.55 14.60
C LEU A 40 6.84 16.06 14.60
N GLY A 41 5.87 15.22 14.24
CA GLY A 41 4.46 15.59 14.12
C GLY A 41 4.10 16.28 12.80
N GLU A 42 5.00 16.32 11.82
CA GLU A 42 4.73 16.84 10.47
C GLU A 42 3.81 15.85 9.72
N THR A 43 2.82 16.36 8.99
CA THR A 43 1.95 15.52 8.14
C THR A 43 2.73 15.03 6.92
N VAL A 44 2.66 13.72 6.65
CA VAL A 44 3.29 13.11 5.48
C VAL A 44 2.32 13.08 4.31
N GLU A 45 2.71 13.65 3.17
CA GLU A 45 1.87 13.69 1.97
C GLU A 45 2.11 12.46 1.07
N TYR A 46 1.04 11.95 0.46
CA TYR A 46 1.11 10.82 -0.47
C TYR A 46 1.06 11.28 -1.92
N ILE A 47 2.02 10.83 -2.73
CA ILE A 47 2.10 11.12 -4.16
C ILE A 47 1.97 9.82 -4.95
N THR A 48 0.88 9.66 -5.68
CA THR A 48 0.67 8.47 -6.53
C THR A 48 1.18 8.70 -7.95
N ARG A 49 1.96 7.74 -8.44
CA ARG A 49 2.48 7.71 -9.82
C ARG A 49 2.27 6.30 -10.39
N SER A 50 1.79 6.21 -11.62
CA SER A 50 1.75 4.95 -12.36
C SER A 50 2.63 5.07 -13.59
N ALA A 51 3.51 4.09 -13.80
CA ALA A 51 4.38 4.00 -14.96
C ALA A 51 3.89 2.88 -15.88
N SER A 52 3.84 3.14 -17.19
CA SER A 52 3.40 2.15 -18.18
C SER A 52 4.30 0.90 -18.28
N GLN A 53 5.54 0.97 -17.79
CA GLN A 53 6.50 -0.14 -17.78
C GLN A 53 6.74 -0.75 -16.39
N GLY A 54 6.14 -0.21 -15.32
CA GLY A 54 6.30 -0.74 -13.98
C GLY A 54 5.35 -1.92 -13.74
N GLN A 55 5.90 -3.09 -13.41
CA GLN A 55 5.09 -4.30 -13.19
C GLN A 55 4.72 -4.53 -11.72
N VAL A 56 5.41 -3.88 -10.77
CA VAL A 56 5.22 -4.13 -9.33
C VAL A 56 4.95 -2.81 -8.62
N ALA A 57 4.02 -2.87 -7.65
CA ALA A 57 3.77 -1.76 -6.75
C ALA A 57 4.96 -1.55 -5.81
N ALA A 58 5.33 -0.30 -5.56
CA ALA A 58 6.42 0.04 -4.65
C ALA A 58 6.14 1.36 -3.93
N GLY A 59 6.69 1.47 -2.73
CA GLY A 59 6.69 2.69 -1.93
C GLY A 59 8.08 3.33 -1.90
N MET A 60 8.11 4.61 -1.51
CA MET A 60 9.36 5.29 -1.15
C MET A 60 9.05 6.44 -0.21
N ALA A 61 9.47 6.32 1.04
CA ALA A 61 9.54 7.40 2.00
C ALA A 61 10.69 8.36 1.66
N ASN A 62 10.41 9.66 1.59
CA ASN A 62 11.40 10.67 1.24
C ASN A 62 11.01 12.05 1.76
N ARG A 63 11.89 13.04 1.62
CA ARG A 63 11.52 14.46 1.62
C ARG A 63 11.48 15.00 0.19
N ASP A 64 10.56 15.92 -0.08
CA ASP A 64 10.51 16.62 -1.37
C ASP A 64 11.59 17.70 -1.49
N SER A 65 11.60 18.45 -2.59
CA SER A 65 12.59 19.53 -2.82
C SER A 65 12.50 20.68 -1.81
N ASP A 66 11.36 20.85 -1.15
CA ASP A 66 11.12 21.86 -0.12
C ASP A 66 11.40 21.31 1.29
N GLY A 67 11.80 20.04 1.39
CA GLY A 67 12.04 19.35 2.64
C GLY A 67 10.77 18.82 3.32
N ARG A 68 9.60 18.79 2.66
CA ARG A 68 8.38 18.23 3.26
C ARG A 68 8.39 16.70 3.21
N PRO A 69 7.91 16.00 4.26
CA PRO A 69 7.88 14.54 4.25
C PRO A 69 6.81 14.03 3.28
N ILE A 70 7.22 13.09 2.41
CA ILE A 70 6.35 12.50 1.38
C ILE A 70 6.50 10.98 1.34
N ILE A 71 5.48 10.31 0.82
CA ILE A 71 5.51 8.91 0.40
C ILE A 71 5.14 8.87 -1.07
N VAL A 72 6.05 8.35 -1.90
CA VAL A 72 5.78 8.13 -3.33
C VAL A 72 5.24 6.71 -3.51
N ARG A 73 4.01 6.60 -4.00
CA ARG A 73 3.36 5.35 -4.38
C ARG A 73 3.55 5.10 -5.87
N MET A 74 4.16 3.99 -6.22
CA MET A 74 4.43 3.61 -7.61
C MET A 74 3.60 2.40 -7.97
N ASN A 75 2.80 2.48 -9.04
CA ASN A 75 2.01 1.37 -9.63
C ASN A 75 1.08 0.65 -8.63
N TYR A 76 0.48 1.37 -7.69
CA TYR A 76 -0.44 0.76 -6.71
C TYR A 76 -1.67 0.12 -7.36
N ASP A 77 -2.05 0.56 -8.56
CA ASP A 77 -3.09 -0.05 -9.41
C ASP A 77 -2.72 -1.45 -9.95
N LYS A 78 -1.57 -2.00 -9.54
CA LYS A 78 -1.08 -3.34 -9.89
C LYS A 78 -0.95 -4.27 -8.69
N ALA A 79 -1.46 -3.86 -7.53
CA ALA A 79 -1.33 -4.62 -6.29
C ALA A 79 -2.66 -4.76 -5.56
N ASP A 80 -2.84 -5.89 -4.87
CA ASP A 80 -3.98 -6.07 -3.97
C ASP A 80 -4.03 -4.96 -2.90
N PRO A 81 -5.23 -4.50 -2.52
CA PRO A 81 -5.41 -3.56 -1.43
C PRO A 81 -4.65 -3.89 -0.14
N ALA A 82 -4.52 -5.17 0.22
CA ALA A 82 -3.77 -5.58 1.41
C ALA A 82 -2.27 -5.24 1.27
N PHE A 83 -1.69 -5.44 0.09
CA PHE A 83 -0.30 -5.07 -0.19
C PHE A 83 -0.11 -3.57 -0.26
N GLN A 84 -1.01 -2.84 -0.93
CA GLN A 84 -0.99 -1.37 -0.95
C GLN A 84 -0.96 -0.81 0.48
N ARG A 85 -1.84 -1.32 1.36
CA ARG A 85 -1.90 -0.90 2.76
C ARG A 85 -0.63 -1.24 3.54
N PHE A 86 -0.07 -2.43 3.31
CA PHE A 86 1.18 -2.84 3.95
C PHE A 86 2.33 -1.92 3.55
N VAL A 87 2.49 -1.63 2.25
CA VAL A 87 3.52 -0.70 1.75
C VAL A 87 3.29 0.70 2.32
N ASP A 88 2.05 1.20 2.36
CA ASP A 88 1.77 2.51 2.94
C ASP A 88 2.19 2.65 4.40
N PHE A 89 1.88 1.65 5.23
CA PHE A 89 2.30 1.66 6.62
C PHE A 89 3.80 1.45 6.77
N HIS A 90 4.42 0.65 5.91
CA HIS A 90 5.87 0.46 5.88
C HIS A 90 6.60 1.76 5.57
N GLU A 91 6.23 2.46 4.50
CA GLU A 91 6.84 3.76 4.16
C GLU A 91 6.54 4.82 5.23
N CYS A 92 5.33 4.80 5.81
CA CYS A 92 5.01 5.68 6.93
C CYS A 92 5.89 5.39 8.15
N ALA A 93 6.22 4.13 8.42
CA ALA A 93 7.07 3.77 9.54
C ALA A 93 8.45 4.44 9.44
N HIS A 94 9.05 4.50 8.25
CA HIS A 94 10.32 5.22 8.05
C HIS A 94 10.25 6.70 8.47
N HIS A 95 9.11 7.36 8.28
CA HIS A 95 8.86 8.71 8.78
C HIS A 95 8.62 8.74 10.29
N GLN A 96 7.81 7.81 10.80
CA GLN A 96 7.41 7.73 12.21
C GLN A 96 8.60 7.49 13.15
N VAL A 97 9.62 6.73 12.71
CA VAL A 97 10.83 6.47 13.51
C VAL A 97 12.02 7.34 13.10
N GLY A 98 11.82 8.28 12.18
CA GLY A 98 12.85 9.24 11.77
C GLY A 98 13.97 8.71 10.86
N HIS A 99 13.79 7.54 10.24
CA HIS A 99 14.77 6.99 9.29
C HIS A 99 15.03 7.93 8.11
N VAL A 100 13.99 8.61 7.62
CA VAL A 100 14.07 9.54 6.48
C VAL A 100 14.96 10.76 6.78
N ASP A 101 15.08 11.12 8.05
CA ASP A 101 15.79 12.31 8.53
C ASP A 101 17.27 12.04 8.85
N GLN A 102 17.71 10.79 8.68
CA GLN A 102 19.07 10.36 8.90
C GLN A 102 19.79 10.07 7.57
N PRO A 103 21.13 10.13 7.53
CA PRO A 103 21.87 9.66 6.37
C PRO A 103 21.48 8.21 6.03
N HIS A 104 21.00 7.99 4.80
CA HIS A 104 20.55 6.67 4.38
C HIS A 104 21.71 5.66 4.48
N PRO A 105 21.57 4.57 5.26
CA PRO A 105 22.64 3.58 5.38
C PRO A 105 22.95 2.92 4.01
N PRO A 106 24.17 2.42 3.77
CA PRO A 106 24.47 1.73 2.52
C PRO A 106 23.47 0.60 2.25
N ARG A 107 22.98 0.49 1.02
CA ARG A 107 22.00 -0.55 0.65
C ARG A 107 22.53 -1.94 1.03
N ASN A 108 21.66 -2.76 1.61
CA ASN A 108 21.95 -4.10 2.13
C ASN A 108 22.95 -4.18 3.30
N SER A 109 23.35 -3.06 3.89
CA SER A 109 24.09 -3.06 5.16
C SER A 109 23.21 -3.53 6.32
N PHE A 110 23.85 -3.87 7.45
CA PHE A 110 23.13 -4.22 8.67
C PHE A 110 22.13 -3.13 9.09
N ASP A 111 22.56 -1.87 9.12
CA ASP A 111 21.69 -0.75 9.52
C ASP A 111 20.54 -0.53 8.53
N HIS A 112 20.81 -0.67 7.23
CA HIS A 112 19.76 -0.62 6.21
C HIS A 112 18.71 -1.71 6.47
N LEU A 113 19.14 -2.96 6.62
CA LEU A 113 18.22 -4.08 6.85
C LEU A 113 17.49 -3.99 8.19
N MET A 114 18.11 -3.39 9.21
CA MET A 114 17.45 -3.10 10.48
C MET A 114 16.33 -2.07 10.30
N ASN A 115 16.57 -1.00 9.53
CA ASN A 115 15.56 0.02 9.25
C ASN A 115 14.36 -0.58 8.50
N GLU A 116 14.60 -1.42 7.48
CA GLU A 116 13.57 -2.15 6.76
C GLU A 116 12.79 -3.11 7.68
N SER A 117 13.49 -3.81 8.58
CA SER A 117 12.89 -4.75 9.54
C SER A 117 12.01 -4.03 10.57
N ILE A 118 12.40 -2.83 11.02
CA ILE A 118 11.62 -1.97 11.90
C ILE A 118 10.35 -1.50 11.17
N ALA A 119 10.50 -1.05 9.92
CA ALA A 119 9.38 -0.58 9.11
C ALA A 119 8.34 -1.69 8.85
N ASP A 120 8.80 -2.91 8.55
CA ASP A 120 7.93 -4.09 8.44
C ASP A 120 7.16 -4.40 9.73
N CYS A 121 7.82 -4.29 10.89
CA CYS A 121 7.18 -4.54 12.17
C CYS A 121 6.11 -3.50 12.48
N VAL A 122 6.40 -2.22 12.28
CA VAL A 122 5.38 -1.16 12.43
C VAL A 122 4.24 -1.40 11.45
N ALA A 123 4.53 -1.72 10.19
CA ALA A 123 3.51 -1.94 9.17
C ALA A 123 2.52 -3.04 9.57
N ILE A 124 3.00 -4.20 10.01
CA ILE A 124 2.12 -5.31 10.34
C ILE A 124 1.38 -5.11 11.67
N LEU A 125 1.97 -4.40 12.63
CA LEU A 125 1.27 -3.99 13.86
C LEU A 125 0.11 -3.05 13.52
N ARG A 126 0.33 -2.07 12.64
CA ARG A 126 -0.72 -1.16 12.17
C ARG A 126 -1.79 -1.86 11.33
N ILE A 127 -1.42 -2.85 10.50
CA ILE A 127 -2.42 -3.70 9.83
C ILE A 127 -3.35 -4.34 10.85
N ARG A 128 -2.80 -4.92 11.91
CA ARG A 128 -3.58 -5.58 12.96
C ARG A 128 -4.52 -4.62 13.70
N GLU A 129 -4.11 -3.37 13.86
CA GLU A 129 -4.77 -2.38 14.71
C GLU A 129 -5.78 -1.51 13.94
N GLU A 130 -5.46 -1.15 12.69
CA GLU A 130 -6.14 -0.09 11.96
C GLU A 130 -6.79 -0.57 10.66
N ALA A 131 -6.34 -1.69 10.08
CA ALA A 131 -6.77 -2.12 8.76
C ALA A 131 -7.79 -3.25 8.80
N ASN A 132 -8.70 -3.25 7.81
CA ASN A 132 -9.61 -4.36 7.55
C ASN A 132 -8.96 -5.40 6.62
N HIS A 133 -7.73 -5.82 6.94
CA HIS A 133 -6.99 -6.84 6.21
C HIS A 133 -6.46 -7.90 7.17
N THR A 134 -6.46 -9.16 6.72
CA THR A 134 -5.93 -10.27 7.50
C THR A 134 -4.42 -10.38 7.34
N TYR A 135 -3.75 -10.94 8.35
CA TYR A 135 -2.33 -11.30 8.26
C TYR A 135 -2.05 -12.18 7.03
N SER A 136 -2.88 -13.19 6.77
CA SER A 136 -2.70 -14.10 5.64
C SER A 136 -2.72 -13.39 4.29
N GLN A 137 -3.64 -12.44 4.08
CA GLN A 137 -3.70 -11.65 2.84
C GLN A 137 -2.40 -10.86 2.63
N VAL A 138 -1.90 -10.21 3.69
CA VAL A 138 -0.67 -9.42 3.61
C VAL A 138 0.55 -10.29 3.28
N ILE A 139 0.68 -11.46 3.91
CA ILE A 139 1.84 -12.34 3.69
C ILE A 139 1.83 -12.98 2.30
N GLU A 140 0.65 -13.39 1.81
CA GLU A 140 0.50 -13.96 0.46
C GLU A 140 0.97 -12.95 -0.60
N GLU A 141 0.44 -11.73 -0.54
CA GLU A 141 0.77 -10.67 -1.49
C GLU A 141 2.21 -10.17 -1.36
N LEU A 142 2.73 -10.04 -0.13
CA LEU A 142 4.13 -9.69 0.09
C LEU A 142 5.06 -10.76 -0.50
N SER A 143 4.73 -12.04 -0.32
CA SER A 143 5.51 -13.15 -0.90
C SER A 143 5.46 -13.12 -2.43
N GLU A 144 4.30 -12.87 -3.02
CA GLU A 144 4.14 -12.75 -4.47
C GLU A 144 4.93 -11.56 -5.02
N ALA A 145 4.77 -10.36 -4.44
CA ALA A 145 5.49 -9.17 -4.85
C ALA A 145 7.02 -9.34 -4.76
N MET A 146 7.52 -9.92 -3.67
CA MET A 146 8.96 -10.21 -3.53
C MET A 146 9.45 -11.22 -4.58
N SER A 147 8.64 -12.23 -4.91
CA SER A 147 8.97 -13.20 -5.96
C SER A 147 9.00 -12.54 -7.34
N LEU A 148 8.05 -11.66 -7.65
CA LEU A 148 7.99 -10.93 -8.93
C LEU A 148 9.19 -10.01 -9.13
N VAL A 149 9.67 -9.36 -8.06
CA VAL A 149 10.89 -8.53 -8.11
C VAL A 149 12.16 -9.38 -8.22
N GLY A 150 12.10 -10.67 -7.88
CA GLY A 150 13.23 -11.60 -7.95
C GLY A 150 14.09 -11.65 -6.68
N PHE A 151 13.50 -11.36 -5.50
CA PHE A 151 14.21 -11.54 -4.24
C PHE A 151 14.59 -13.01 -4.01
N PRO A 152 15.79 -13.30 -3.46
CA PRO A 152 16.15 -14.65 -3.07
C PRO A 152 15.16 -15.22 -2.04
N LYS A 153 14.82 -16.51 -2.17
CA LYS A 153 13.89 -17.20 -1.23
C LYS A 153 14.27 -17.04 0.24
N ILE A 154 15.56 -17.00 0.56
CA ILE A 154 16.05 -16.80 1.93
C ILE A 154 15.75 -15.40 2.45
N SER A 155 15.84 -14.37 1.60
CA SER A 155 15.50 -13.00 1.95
C SER A 155 13.99 -12.87 2.16
N THR A 156 13.18 -13.48 1.30
CA THR A 156 11.72 -13.55 1.47
C THR A 156 11.38 -14.25 2.79
N ALA A 157 11.92 -15.44 3.04
CA ALA A 157 11.65 -16.18 4.28
C ALA A 157 12.06 -15.40 5.54
N SER A 158 13.20 -14.70 5.52
CA SER A 158 13.63 -13.84 6.61
C SER A 158 12.65 -12.70 6.87
N ARG A 159 12.19 -12.02 5.81
CA ARG A 159 11.22 -10.92 5.92
C ARG A 159 9.87 -11.41 6.47
N LEU A 160 9.34 -12.52 5.94
CA LEU A 160 8.10 -13.11 6.43
C LEU A 160 8.20 -13.54 7.91
N SER A 161 9.34 -14.11 8.32
CA SER A 161 9.60 -14.46 9.72
C SER A 161 9.61 -13.23 10.63
N ASN A 162 10.23 -12.12 10.22
CA ASN A 162 10.19 -10.86 10.98
C ASN A 162 8.75 -10.36 11.15
N VAL A 163 7.99 -10.32 10.05
CA VAL A 163 6.60 -9.86 10.03
C VAL A 163 5.72 -10.75 10.95
N GLU A 164 5.88 -12.08 10.88
CA GLU A 164 5.18 -13.02 11.75
C GLU A 164 5.48 -12.78 13.24
N ASN A 165 6.76 -12.65 13.56
CA ASN A 165 7.22 -12.45 14.92
C ASN A 165 6.67 -11.14 15.49
N CYS A 166 6.61 -10.08 14.68
CA CYS A 166 6.05 -8.80 15.10
C CYS A 166 4.53 -8.84 15.25
N TYR A 167 3.81 -9.44 14.31
CA TYR A 167 2.34 -9.58 14.39
C TYR A 167 1.87 -10.28 15.67
N ARG A 168 2.62 -11.29 16.13
CA ARG A 168 2.30 -12.08 17.34
C ARG A 168 2.61 -11.37 18.66
N LYS A 169 3.32 -10.23 18.65
CA LYS A 169 3.66 -9.51 19.90
C LYS A 169 2.41 -8.87 20.49
N ASP A 170 2.18 -9.06 21.78
CA ASP A 170 1.17 -8.30 22.53
C ASP A 170 1.70 -6.89 22.85
N ARG A 171 1.82 -6.07 21.80
CA ARG A 171 2.39 -4.73 21.85
C ARG A 171 1.79 -3.88 20.74
N SER A 172 1.41 -2.63 21.01
CA SER A 172 0.89 -1.73 19.98
C SER A 172 1.98 -1.19 19.05
N SER A 173 1.58 -0.76 17.84
CA SER A 173 2.47 -0.05 16.91
C SER A 173 3.07 1.21 17.55
N ASP A 174 2.26 2.05 18.21
CA ASP A 174 2.72 3.27 18.90
C ASP A 174 3.78 2.99 19.96
N ALA A 175 3.55 1.96 20.80
CA ALA A 175 4.52 1.58 21.82
C ALA A 175 5.82 1.10 21.18
N PHE A 176 5.75 0.36 20.07
CA PHE A 176 6.95 -0.10 19.35
C PHE A 176 7.73 1.07 18.75
N ILE A 177 7.05 2.04 18.11
CA ILE A 177 7.66 3.25 17.56
C ILE A 177 8.37 4.05 18.67
N ALA A 178 7.72 4.25 19.82
CA ALA A 178 8.29 4.99 20.94
C ALA A 178 9.61 4.38 21.44
N ASP A 179 9.69 3.05 21.55
CA ASP A 179 10.93 2.37 21.95
C ASP A 179 12.05 2.55 20.92
N VAL A 180 11.72 2.50 19.62
CA VAL A 180 12.71 2.70 18.56
C VAL A 180 13.28 4.11 18.60
N ILE A 181 12.42 5.12 18.75
CA ILE A 181 12.86 6.52 18.89
C ILE A 181 13.75 6.68 20.12
N ALA A 182 13.31 6.15 21.28
CA ALA A 182 14.09 6.22 22.51
C ALA A 182 15.43 5.50 22.41
N GLU A 183 15.57 4.48 21.57
CA GLU A 183 16.84 3.80 21.33
C GLU A 183 17.78 4.63 20.45
N TYR A 184 17.25 5.35 19.45
CA TYR A 184 18.06 6.26 18.63
C TYR A 184 18.54 7.49 19.41
N GLU A 185 17.75 8.02 20.34
CA GLU A 185 18.15 9.16 21.19
C GLU A 185 19.32 8.84 22.14
N LYS A 186 19.63 7.56 22.36
CA LYS A 186 20.76 7.13 23.22
C LYS A 186 22.08 7.02 22.47
N ARG A 187 22.08 7.04 21.13
CA ARG A 187 23.26 6.83 20.28
C ARG A 187 23.91 8.15 19.91
#